data_AF-A0A3M4L3F9-F1
#
_entry.id   AF-A0A3M4L3F9-F1
#
_cell.length_a   1.000
_cell.length_b   1.000
_cell.length_c   1.000
_cell.angle_alpha   90.00
_cell.angle_beta   90.00
_cell.angle_gamma   90.00
#
_symmetry.space_group_name_H-M   'P 1'
#
loop_
_entity.id
_entity.type
_entity.pdbx_description
1 polymer ?
#
loop_
_entity_poly.entity_id
_entity_poly.type
_entity_poly.pdbx_seq_one_letter_code
_entity_poly.pdbx_strand_id
1 'polypeptide(L)'
;TIILARTDANAADLLTSDCDPYDKAFVTGERTHEGFYKVRAGLDQAISRGLAYAPYADLIWCETAKPDLDEARRFAEAIKKEYPDQLLSYNCSPSFNWKKNLDDATIAKFQRELSAMGYKHQFITLAGIHNMWHSMFNLAHDYARNDMTAYVKLQEQEFADAAKGYTFVAHQQEVGTGYFDDMTTVIQGGVSSVTALTGSTEEEQFH
;
A
#
# COMPACT_ATOMS: atom_id res chain seq x y z
N THR A 1 -0.14 -7.03 19.08
CA THR A 1 -0.44 -5.99 18.09
C THR A 1 0.85 -5.30 17.74
N ILE A 2 1.14 -5.08 16.46
CA ILE A 2 2.33 -4.35 16.00
C ILE A 2 2.03 -2.84 16.03
N ILE A 3 2.97 -2.05 16.54
CA ILE A 3 2.89 -0.59 16.59
C ILE A 3 3.90 0.00 15.60
N LEU A 4 3.39 0.77 14.64
CA LEU A 4 4.18 1.50 13.65
C LEU A 4 4.11 3.00 13.94
N ALA A 5 5.23 3.61 14.29
CA ALA A 5 5.33 5.06 14.49
C ALA A 5 5.72 5.76 13.18
N ARG A 6 4.90 6.72 12.75
CA ARG A 6 5.13 7.56 11.57
C ARG A 6 5.58 8.95 11.99
N THR A 7 6.52 9.54 11.25
CA THR A 7 6.86 10.97 11.32
C THR A 7 6.69 11.64 9.96
N ASP A 8 6.09 12.82 9.97
CA ASP A 8 5.86 13.70 8.80
C ASP A 8 6.83 14.90 8.78
N ALA A 9 7.74 14.97 9.75
CA ALA A 9 8.63 16.13 9.95
C ALA A 9 9.63 16.38 8.80
N ASN A 10 9.71 15.47 7.84
CA ASN A 10 10.52 15.69 6.65
C ASN A 10 9.97 16.83 5.77
N ALA A 11 8.64 16.99 5.72
CA ALA A 11 7.99 18.03 4.93
C ALA A 11 7.15 19.01 5.78
N ALA A 12 6.73 18.61 6.98
CA ALA A 12 5.93 19.48 7.85
C ALA A 12 6.76 20.61 8.45
N ASP A 13 6.41 21.86 8.13
CA ASP A 13 7.10 23.08 8.55
C ASP A 13 6.39 23.83 9.69
N LEU A 14 5.34 23.24 10.27
CA LEU A 14 4.58 23.78 11.39
C LEU A 14 4.55 22.81 12.58
N LEU A 15 4.61 23.38 13.78
CA LEU A 15 4.54 22.68 15.07
C LEU A 15 3.57 23.40 16.02
N THR A 16 2.82 22.65 16.81
CA THR A 16 1.80 23.20 17.73
C THR A 16 2.39 23.91 18.95
N SER A 17 3.47 23.37 19.54
CA SER A 17 4.12 23.91 20.72
C SER A 17 5.62 23.58 20.70
N ASP A 18 6.44 24.47 21.24
CA ASP A 18 7.89 24.32 21.40
C ASP A 18 8.31 23.77 22.78
N CYS A 19 7.38 23.12 23.50
CA CYS A 19 7.63 22.65 24.87
C CYS A 19 8.58 21.44 24.95
N ASP A 20 8.73 20.67 23.87
CA ASP A 20 9.53 19.45 23.84
C ASP A 20 11.00 19.72 23.46
N PRO A 21 11.98 19.27 24.26
CA PRO A 21 13.41 19.36 23.93
C PRO A 21 13.81 18.74 22.59
N TYR A 22 13.14 17.67 22.13
CA TYR A 22 13.44 17.01 20.84
C TYR A 22 13.13 17.90 19.63
N ASP A 23 12.21 18.85 19.78
CA ASP A 23 11.78 19.77 18.72
C ASP A 23 12.52 21.11 18.76
N LYS A 24 13.05 21.50 19.92
CA LYS A 24 13.63 22.81 20.18
C LYS A 24 14.71 23.21 19.18
N ALA A 25 15.53 22.24 18.75
CA ALA A 25 16.60 22.47 17.78
C ALA A 25 16.11 22.75 16.35
N PHE A 26 14.81 22.63 16.05
CA PHE A 26 14.21 22.83 14.74
C PHE A 26 13.29 24.05 14.67
N VAL A 27 12.80 24.53 15.81
CA VAL A 27 11.98 25.76 15.91
C VAL A 27 12.78 26.98 15.40
N THR A 28 12.12 27.85 14.63
CA THR A 28 12.75 29.07 14.08
C THR A 28 12.60 30.30 14.98
N GLY A 29 11.61 30.26 15.89
CA GLY A 29 11.19 31.40 16.71
C GLY A 29 10.05 32.22 16.10
N GLU A 30 9.69 31.96 14.84
CA GLU A 30 8.52 32.58 14.20
C GLU A 30 7.23 31.82 14.52
N ARG A 31 6.11 32.55 14.56
CA ARG A 31 4.76 31.99 14.70
C ARG A 31 3.83 32.42 13.58
N THR A 32 2.90 31.56 13.20
CA THR A 32 1.80 31.89 12.29
C THR A 32 0.70 32.67 13.01
N HIS A 33 -0.27 33.19 12.26
CA HIS A 33 -1.41 33.92 12.83
C HIS A 33 -2.29 33.03 13.72
N GLU A 34 -2.46 31.77 13.33
CA GLU A 34 -3.17 30.71 14.06
C GLU A 34 -2.41 30.27 15.32
N GLY A 35 -1.14 30.68 15.44
CA GLY A 35 -0.30 30.45 16.61
C GLY A 35 0.64 29.25 16.52
N PHE A 36 0.76 28.59 15.38
CA PHE A 36 1.74 27.51 15.18
C PHE A 36 3.16 28.08 15.15
N TYR A 37 4.12 27.30 15.64
CA TYR A 37 5.55 27.59 15.50
C TYR A 37 6.02 27.11 14.13
N LYS A 38 6.82 27.93 13.45
CA LYS A 38 7.53 27.47 12.25
C LYS A 38 8.74 26.63 12.65
N VAL A 39 8.97 25.56 11.92
CA VAL A 39 10.12 24.66 12.11
C VAL A 39 10.91 24.49 10.81
N ARG A 40 12.18 24.15 10.95
CA ARG A 40 13.03 23.71 9.84
C ARG A 40 12.72 22.24 9.52
N ALA A 41 11.73 22.04 8.66
CA ALA A 41 11.37 20.72 8.13
C ALA A 41 12.58 20.04 7.46
N GLY A 42 12.62 18.72 7.52
CA GLY A 42 13.60 17.91 6.80
C GLY A 42 14.01 16.65 7.56
N LEU A 43 14.95 15.92 6.94
CA LEU A 43 15.37 14.62 7.43
C LEU A 43 15.93 14.64 8.85
N ASP A 44 16.65 15.69 9.25
CA ASP A 44 17.21 15.79 10.60
C ASP A 44 16.13 15.86 11.68
N GLN A 45 15.02 16.57 11.42
CA GLN A 45 13.88 16.60 12.33
C GLN A 45 13.15 15.25 12.35
N ALA A 46 13.03 14.60 11.19
CA ALA A 46 12.45 13.27 11.11
C ALA A 46 13.29 12.22 11.87
N ILE A 47 14.63 12.28 11.79
CA ILE A 47 15.54 11.43 12.55
C ILE A 47 15.39 11.67 14.05
N SER A 48 15.38 12.94 14.50
CA SER A 48 15.16 13.28 15.92
C SER A 48 13.90 12.63 16.48
N ARG A 49 12.79 12.76 15.76
CA ARG A 49 11.51 12.12 16.12
C ARG A 49 11.57 10.60 16.04
N GLY A 50 12.18 10.03 15.01
CA GLY A 50 12.35 8.58 14.89
C GLY A 50 13.11 8.00 16.07
N LEU A 51 14.20 8.63 16.51
CA LEU A 51 14.96 8.21 17.70
C LEU A 51 14.13 8.29 18.99
N ALA A 52 13.31 9.33 19.14
CA ALA A 52 12.40 9.47 20.27
C ALA A 52 11.29 8.40 20.29
N TYR A 53 10.83 7.97 19.12
CA TYR A 53 9.75 6.98 18.99
C TYR A 53 10.23 5.53 19.13
N ALA A 54 11.49 5.25 18.82
CA ALA A 54 12.04 3.89 18.75
C ALA A 54 11.77 3.01 19.99
N PRO A 55 11.90 3.50 21.24
CA PRO A 55 11.58 2.69 22.43
C PRO A 55 10.12 2.25 22.56
N TYR A 56 9.22 2.85 21.76
CA TYR A 56 7.77 2.69 21.86
C TYR A 56 7.14 2.10 20.59
N ALA A 57 7.94 1.76 19.57
CA ALA A 57 7.45 1.32 18.27
C ALA A 57 8.19 0.10 17.75
N ASP A 58 7.43 -0.91 17.32
CA ASP A 58 7.98 -2.09 16.64
C ASP A 58 8.59 -1.72 15.28
N LEU A 59 8.00 -0.74 14.59
CA LEU A 59 8.50 -0.20 13.32
C LEU A 59 8.46 1.33 13.28
N ILE A 60 9.40 1.93 12.56
CA ILE A 60 9.44 3.38 12.32
C ILE A 60 9.34 3.69 10.83
N TRP A 61 8.55 4.71 10.50
CA TRP A 61 8.35 5.22 9.15
C TRP A 61 8.56 6.74 9.10
N CYS A 62 9.43 7.20 8.22
CA CYS A 62 9.53 8.60 7.81
C CYS A 62 8.80 8.77 6.46
N GLU A 63 7.80 9.64 6.39
CA GLU A 63 7.22 10.03 5.10
C GLU A 63 8.21 10.92 4.33
N THR A 64 8.35 10.69 3.03
CA THR A 64 9.31 11.42 2.17
C THR A 64 8.60 12.13 1.02
N ALA A 65 9.25 13.16 0.48
CA ALA A 65 8.72 13.91 -0.66
C ALA A 65 9.04 13.24 -2.02
N LYS A 66 10.04 12.35 -2.06
CA LYS A 66 10.52 11.66 -3.26
C LYS A 66 10.98 10.23 -2.94
N PRO A 67 11.02 9.34 -3.93
CA PRO A 67 11.62 8.02 -3.78
C PRO A 67 13.15 8.13 -3.91
N ASP A 68 13.82 8.35 -2.78
CA ASP A 68 15.28 8.57 -2.72
C ASP A 68 15.96 7.53 -1.81
N LEU A 69 16.86 6.73 -2.38
CA LEU A 69 17.57 5.67 -1.65
C LEU A 69 18.68 6.20 -0.74
N ASP A 70 19.28 7.36 -1.05
CA ASP A 70 20.33 7.96 -0.21
C ASP A 70 19.70 8.63 1.02
N GLU A 71 18.56 9.29 0.84
CA GLU A 71 17.76 9.81 1.95
C GLU A 71 17.28 8.67 2.87
N ALA A 72 16.78 7.58 2.29
CA ALA A 72 16.36 6.39 3.03
C ALA A 72 17.55 5.76 3.80
N ARG A 73 18.72 5.67 3.17
CA ARG A 73 19.93 5.15 3.82
C ARG A 73 20.33 6.01 5.02
N ARG A 74 20.39 7.33 4.86
CA ARG A 74 20.77 8.25 5.95
C ARG A 74 19.80 8.15 7.13
N PHE A 75 18.50 8.04 6.88
CA PHE A 75 17.52 7.79 7.95
C PHE A 75 17.79 6.47 8.65
N ALA A 76 17.93 5.38 7.88
CA ALA A 76 18.13 4.05 8.43
C ALA A 76 19.41 3.93 9.27
N GLU A 77 20.53 4.46 8.76
CA GLU A 77 21.81 4.47 9.46
C GLU A 77 21.73 5.27 10.77
N ALA A 78 21.06 6.42 10.77
CA ALA A 78 20.91 7.23 11.98
C ALA A 78 20.08 6.54 13.07
N ILE A 79 18.95 5.91 12.69
CA ILE A 79 18.12 5.16 13.64
C ILE A 79 18.88 3.92 14.15
N LYS A 80 19.49 3.16 13.24
CA LYS A 80 20.17 1.90 13.59
C LYS A 80 21.48 2.09 14.34
N LYS A 81 22.10 3.27 14.26
CA LYS A 81 23.25 3.60 15.10
C LYS A 81 22.91 3.52 16.58
N GLU A 82 21.73 4.00 16.98
CA GLU A 82 21.27 3.99 18.37
C GLU A 82 20.42 2.74 18.69
N TYR A 83 19.66 2.24 17.70
CA TYR A 83 18.79 1.07 17.82
C TYR A 83 19.04 0.06 16.68
N PRO A 84 20.11 -0.75 16.74
CA PRO A 84 20.56 -1.61 15.63
C PRO A 84 19.48 -2.53 15.04
N ASP A 85 18.65 -3.09 15.92
CA ASP A 85 17.61 -4.05 15.58
C ASP A 85 16.27 -3.40 15.19
N GLN A 86 16.17 -2.06 15.24
CA GLN A 86 14.93 -1.36 14.90
C GLN A 86 14.51 -1.67 13.46
N LEU A 87 13.28 -2.17 13.31
CA LEU A 87 12.67 -2.40 12.01
C LEU A 87 12.13 -1.09 11.45
N LEU A 88 12.25 -0.93 10.14
CA LEU A 88 11.81 0.27 9.44
C LEU A 88 10.70 -0.08 8.44
N SER A 89 9.92 0.94 8.09
CA SER A 89 8.85 0.85 7.12
C SER A 89 8.95 1.96 6.08
N TYR A 90 8.67 1.63 4.81
CA TYR A 90 8.78 2.56 3.69
C TYR A 90 7.51 2.57 2.84
N ASN A 91 7.01 3.77 2.56
CA ASN A 91 5.90 3.99 1.63
C ASN A 91 6.43 4.18 0.21
N CYS A 92 6.23 3.18 -0.64
CA CYS A 92 6.46 3.28 -2.08
C CYS A 92 5.28 4.04 -2.71
N SER A 93 5.21 5.34 -2.42
CA SER A 93 4.02 6.17 -2.63
C SER A 93 3.67 6.35 -4.13
N PRO A 94 2.39 6.15 -4.51
CA PRO A 94 1.89 6.56 -5.83
C PRO A 94 1.86 8.09 -6.03
N SER A 95 1.94 8.88 -4.95
CA SER A 95 2.07 10.34 -5.06
C SER A 95 3.42 10.76 -5.67
N PHE A 96 4.39 9.84 -5.75
CA PHE A 96 5.63 10.07 -6.48
C PHE A 96 5.42 9.87 -7.97
N ASN A 97 5.94 10.80 -8.78
CA ASN A 97 6.17 10.52 -10.18
C ASN A 97 7.46 9.70 -10.33
N TRP A 98 7.35 8.37 -10.30
CA TRP A 98 8.48 7.44 -10.27
C TRP A 98 9.47 7.65 -11.42
N LYS A 99 8.98 7.63 -12.67
CA LYS A 99 9.82 7.80 -13.88
C LYS A 99 10.42 9.21 -14.03
N LYS A 100 9.84 10.22 -13.38
CA LYS A 100 10.44 11.55 -13.32
C LYS A 100 11.64 11.62 -12.36
N ASN A 101 11.64 10.79 -11.31
CA ASN A 101 12.67 10.82 -10.28
C ASN A 101 13.75 9.76 -10.48
N LEU A 102 13.42 8.61 -11.06
CA LEU A 102 14.29 7.43 -11.11
C LEU A 102 14.32 6.80 -12.51
N ASP A 103 15.45 6.19 -12.84
CA ASP A 103 15.60 5.33 -14.00
C ASP A 103 15.07 3.90 -13.75
N ASP A 104 14.91 3.13 -14.82
CA ASP A 104 14.31 1.79 -14.80
C ASP A 104 15.13 0.80 -13.99
N ALA A 105 16.46 0.91 -14.07
CA ALA A 105 17.37 0.06 -13.31
C ALA A 105 17.23 0.29 -11.79
N THR A 106 17.01 1.54 -11.38
CA THR A 106 16.83 1.93 -9.99
C THR A 106 15.44 1.54 -9.48
N ILE A 107 14.39 1.78 -10.27
CA ILE A 107 13.02 1.32 -9.95
C ILE A 107 13.01 -0.20 -9.72
N ALA A 108 13.64 -0.97 -10.62
CA ALA A 108 13.66 -2.42 -10.54
C ALA A 108 14.33 -2.98 -9.28
N LYS A 109 15.30 -2.26 -8.70
CA LYS A 109 16.00 -2.67 -7.47
C LYS A 109 15.52 -1.97 -6.20
N PHE A 110 14.65 -0.96 -6.30
CA PHE A 110 14.33 -0.02 -5.22
C PHE A 110 13.97 -0.71 -3.90
N GLN A 111 13.00 -1.63 -3.93
CA GLN A 111 12.55 -2.34 -2.72
C GLN A 111 13.61 -3.29 -2.14
N ARG A 112 14.46 -3.88 -3.00
CA ARG A 112 15.56 -4.75 -2.57
C ARG A 112 16.62 -3.96 -1.82
N GLU A 113 17.00 -2.80 -2.35
CA GLU A 113 17.95 -1.90 -1.69
C GLU A 113 17.39 -1.40 -0.34
N LEU A 114 16.11 -0.99 -0.29
CA LEU A 114 15.44 -0.64 0.96
C LEU A 114 15.45 -1.78 1.99
N SER A 115 15.18 -3.02 1.56
CA SER A 115 15.20 -4.18 2.46
C SER A 115 16.58 -4.41 3.07
N ALA A 116 17.66 -4.18 2.31
CA ALA A 116 19.03 -4.27 2.79
C ALA A 116 19.36 -3.21 3.86
N MET A 117 18.71 -2.04 3.80
CA MET A 117 18.85 -0.96 4.80
C MET A 117 18.02 -1.19 6.09
N GLY A 118 17.13 -2.20 6.10
CA GLY A 118 16.29 -2.51 7.26
C GLY A 118 14.81 -2.13 7.13
N TYR A 119 14.37 -1.65 5.95
CA TYR A 119 12.96 -1.44 5.66
C TYR A 119 12.27 -2.79 5.37
N LYS A 120 11.79 -3.43 6.44
CA LYS A 120 11.20 -4.78 6.40
C LYS A 120 9.71 -4.79 6.11
N HIS A 121 9.04 -3.65 6.28
CA HIS A 121 7.68 -3.44 5.81
C HIS A 121 7.70 -2.40 4.68
N GLN A 122 7.21 -2.76 3.50
CA GLN A 122 7.18 -1.88 2.33
C GLN A 122 5.82 -2.02 1.67
N PHE A 123 5.19 -0.90 1.33
CA PHE A 123 3.81 -0.89 0.87
C PHE A 123 3.57 0.24 -0.14
N ILE A 124 2.59 0.03 -1.01
CA ILE A 124 2.09 1.04 -1.96
C ILE A 124 0.71 1.45 -1.47
N THR A 125 0.60 2.64 -0.87
CA THR A 125 -0.62 3.11 -0.20
C THR A 125 -1.87 3.11 -1.08
N LEU A 126 -1.77 3.60 -2.32
CA LEU A 126 -2.92 3.83 -3.20
C LEU A 126 -3.00 2.83 -4.37
N ALA A 127 -2.33 1.68 -4.29
CA ALA A 127 -2.30 0.69 -5.37
C ALA A 127 -3.71 0.24 -5.79
N GLY A 128 -4.57 -0.07 -4.81
CA GLY A 128 -5.94 -0.52 -5.07
C GLY A 128 -6.79 0.55 -5.78
N ILE A 129 -6.66 1.82 -5.39
CA ILE A 129 -7.42 2.92 -6.00
C ILE A 129 -6.98 3.15 -7.44
N HIS A 130 -5.67 3.26 -7.68
CA HIS A 130 -5.14 3.45 -9.03
C HIS A 130 -5.52 2.28 -9.95
N ASN A 131 -5.40 1.04 -9.48
CA ASN A 131 -5.77 -0.14 -10.26
C ASN A 131 -7.27 -0.16 -10.58
N MET A 132 -8.13 -0.04 -9.57
CA MET A 132 -9.58 -0.15 -9.73
C MET A 132 -10.14 0.95 -10.65
N TRP A 133 -9.74 2.21 -10.42
CA TRP A 133 -10.29 3.33 -11.18
C TRP A 133 -9.80 3.35 -12.62
N HIS A 134 -8.52 3.05 -12.85
CA HIS A 134 -7.98 2.99 -14.21
C HIS A 134 -8.62 1.84 -15.01
N SER A 135 -8.75 0.65 -14.42
CA SER A 135 -9.38 -0.49 -15.08
C SER A 135 -10.85 -0.22 -15.42
N MET A 136 -11.62 0.35 -14.47
CA MET A 136 -13.02 0.70 -14.73
C MET A 136 -13.15 1.83 -15.77
N PHE A 137 -12.28 2.84 -15.73
CA PHE A 137 -12.26 3.90 -16.74
C PHE A 137 -12.03 3.33 -18.14
N ASN A 138 -11.03 2.46 -18.30
CA ASN A 138 -10.73 1.84 -19.59
C ASN A 138 -11.88 0.97 -20.09
N LEU A 139 -12.48 0.16 -19.22
CA LEU A 139 -13.65 -0.65 -19.56
C LEU A 139 -14.82 0.23 -20.01
N ALA A 140 -15.20 1.25 -19.22
CA ALA A 140 -16.31 2.13 -19.55
C ALA A 140 -16.06 2.94 -20.84
N HIS A 141 -14.83 3.41 -21.04
CA HIS A 141 -14.44 4.14 -22.24
C HIS A 141 -14.53 3.28 -23.50
N ASP A 142 -14.05 2.04 -23.43
CA ASP A 142 -14.07 1.09 -24.55
C ASP A 142 -15.51 0.58 -24.80
N TYR A 143 -16.25 0.23 -23.74
CA TYR A 143 -17.63 -0.22 -23.83
C TYR A 143 -18.56 0.83 -24.47
N ALA A 144 -18.38 2.11 -24.15
CA ALA A 144 -19.15 3.19 -24.78
C ALA A 144 -18.94 3.30 -26.32
N ARG A 145 -17.91 2.64 -26.87
CA ARG A 145 -17.55 2.68 -28.30
C ARG A 145 -17.74 1.34 -28.99
N ASN A 146 -17.57 0.24 -28.27
CA ASN A 146 -17.48 -1.11 -28.83
C ASN A 146 -18.42 -2.13 -28.15
N ASP A 147 -19.24 -1.68 -27.20
CA ASP A 147 -20.25 -2.49 -26.49
C ASP A 147 -19.63 -3.80 -25.96
N MET A 148 -20.33 -4.92 -26.06
CA MET A 148 -19.90 -6.25 -25.59
C MET A 148 -18.51 -6.67 -26.05
N THR A 149 -17.99 -6.16 -27.18
CA THR A 149 -16.61 -6.45 -27.62
C THR A 149 -15.58 -6.02 -26.57
N ALA A 150 -15.81 -4.89 -25.89
CA ALA A 150 -14.94 -4.41 -24.82
C ALA A 150 -14.99 -5.32 -23.60
N TYR A 151 -16.18 -5.83 -23.25
CA TYR A 151 -16.35 -6.73 -22.12
C TYR A 151 -15.77 -8.13 -22.39
N VAL A 152 -16.01 -8.68 -23.58
CA VAL A 152 -15.43 -9.98 -23.99
C VAL A 152 -13.90 -9.93 -23.98
N LYS A 153 -13.30 -8.80 -24.36
CA LYS A 153 -11.84 -8.63 -24.25
C LYS A 153 -11.33 -8.74 -22.81
N LEU A 154 -12.08 -8.21 -21.84
CA LEU A 154 -11.76 -8.37 -20.42
C LEU A 154 -11.90 -9.84 -20.00
N GLN A 155 -13.01 -10.49 -20.37
CA GLN A 155 -13.28 -11.89 -20.04
C GLN A 155 -12.22 -12.86 -20.62
N GLU A 156 -11.82 -12.67 -21.88
CA GLU A 156 -10.75 -13.47 -22.51
C GLU A 156 -9.40 -13.29 -21.79
N GLN A 157 -9.13 -12.08 -21.28
CA GLN A 157 -7.94 -11.83 -20.46
C GLN A 157 -8.02 -12.57 -19.12
N GLU A 158 -9.20 -12.61 -18.48
CA GLU A 158 -9.43 -13.38 -17.26
C GLU A 158 -9.21 -14.89 -17.50
N PHE A 159 -9.71 -15.45 -18.60
CA PHE A 159 -9.44 -16.83 -18.99
C PHE A 159 -7.95 -17.10 -19.23
N ALA A 160 -7.24 -16.19 -19.91
CA ALA A 160 -5.80 -16.33 -20.11
C ALA A 160 -5.01 -16.25 -18.80
N ASP A 161 -5.45 -15.43 -17.84
CA ASP A 161 -4.81 -15.29 -16.53
C ASP A 161 -5.12 -16.46 -15.58
N ALA A 162 -6.14 -17.29 -15.88
CA ALA A 162 -6.40 -18.52 -15.13
C ALA A 162 -5.19 -19.47 -15.14
N ALA A 163 -4.41 -19.51 -16.23
CA ALA A 163 -3.15 -20.25 -16.31
C ALA A 163 -2.07 -19.75 -15.33
N LYS A 164 -2.23 -18.54 -14.77
CA LYS A 164 -1.35 -17.93 -13.77
C LYS A 164 -1.91 -18.05 -12.34
N GLY A 165 -3.07 -18.70 -12.18
CA GLY A 165 -3.75 -18.89 -10.89
C GLY A 165 -4.88 -17.90 -10.58
N TYR A 166 -5.37 -17.14 -11.55
CA TYR A 166 -6.58 -16.33 -11.38
C TYR A 166 -7.85 -17.20 -11.39
N THR A 167 -8.77 -17.00 -10.46
CA THR A 167 -9.93 -17.90 -10.24
C THR A 167 -11.30 -17.25 -10.40
N PHE A 168 -11.39 -15.90 -10.42
CA PHE A 168 -12.68 -15.20 -10.49
C PHE A 168 -13.38 -15.34 -11.87
N VAL A 169 -12.75 -16.00 -12.87
CA VAL A 169 -13.45 -16.45 -14.09
C VAL A 169 -14.73 -17.22 -13.76
N ALA A 170 -14.68 -18.03 -12.69
CA ALA A 170 -15.80 -18.74 -12.09
C ALA A 170 -16.27 -17.97 -10.84
N HIS A 171 -16.98 -16.88 -11.07
CA HIS A 171 -17.33 -15.92 -10.02
C HIS A 171 -18.31 -16.49 -8.97
N GLN A 172 -19.14 -17.48 -9.31
CA GLN A 172 -20.03 -18.14 -8.34
C GLN A 172 -19.23 -19.00 -7.36
N GLN A 173 -18.28 -19.79 -7.86
CA GLN A 173 -17.34 -20.54 -7.04
C GLN A 173 -16.54 -19.60 -6.11
N GLU A 174 -16.02 -18.51 -6.65
CA GLU A 174 -15.14 -17.58 -5.93
C GLU A 174 -15.85 -16.87 -4.75
N VAL A 175 -17.14 -16.57 -4.88
CA VAL A 175 -17.97 -16.02 -3.77
C VAL A 175 -18.52 -17.09 -2.82
N GLY A 176 -18.14 -18.35 -3.02
CA GLY A 176 -18.42 -19.44 -2.08
C GLY A 176 -19.74 -20.17 -2.31
N THR A 177 -20.32 -20.14 -3.51
CA THR A 177 -21.60 -20.83 -3.79
C THR A 177 -21.54 -22.31 -3.40
N GLY A 178 -20.46 -23.01 -3.76
CA GLY A 178 -20.28 -24.42 -3.37
C GLY A 178 -20.15 -24.65 -1.87
N TYR A 179 -19.54 -23.71 -1.14
CA TYR A 179 -19.48 -23.79 0.33
C TYR A 179 -20.89 -23.72 0.95
N PHE A 180 -21.76 -22.87 0.42
CA PHE A 180 -23.14 -22.77 0.89
C PHE A 180 -24.01 -23.96 0.44
N ASP A 181 -23.73 -24.57 -0.71
CA ASP A 181 -24.36 -25.82 -1.15
C ASP A 181 -23.99 -26.99 -0.24
N ASP A 182 -22.71 -27.13 0.13
CA ASP A 182 -22.24 -28.14 1.08
C ASP A 182 -22.88 -27.97 2.45
N MET A 183 -22.93 -26.73 2.95
CA MET A 183 -23.60 -26.42 4.22
C MET A 183 -25.08 -26.81 4.16
N THR A 184 -25.78 -26.50 3.07
CA THR A 184 -27.19 -26.86 2.87
C THR A 184 -27.36 -28.38 2.86
N THR A 185 -26.50 -29.08 2.13
CA THR A 185 -26.50 -30.55 2.04
C THR A 185 -26.29 -31.19 3.39
N VAL A 186 -25.34 -30.70 4.20
CA VAL A 186 -25.10 -31.19 5.56
C VAL A 186 -26.32 -30.96 6.47
N ILE A 187 -26.90 -29.75 6.45
CA ILE A 187 -28.09 -29.40 7.25
C ILE A 187 -29.28 -30.31 6.90
N GLN A 188 -29.43 -30.64 5.61
CA GLN A 188 -30.53 -31.46 5.10
C GLN A 188 -30.23 -32.96 5.12
N GLY A 189 -29.18 -33.40 5.82
CA GLY A 189 -28.86 -34.82 5.98
C GLY A 189 -28.45 -35.53 4.68
N GLY A 190 -27.84 -34.80 3.74
CA GLY A 190 -27.36 -35.31 2.46
C GLY A 190 -28.37 -35.27 1.32
N VAL A 191 -29.57 -34.71 1.54
CA VAL A 191 -30.64 -34.70 0.54
C VAL A 191 -31.18 -33.28 0.37
N SER A 192 -30.53 -32.50 -0.51
CA SER A 192 -31.01 -31.18 -0.92
C SER A 192 -31.48 -31.19 -2.38
N SER A 193 -32.60 -30.54 -2.66
CA SER A 193 -33.12 -30.35 -4.01
C SER A 193 -32.94 -28.91 -4.52
N VAL A 194 -32.19 -28.07 -3.81
CA VAL A 194 -32.08 -26.62 -4.06
C VAL A 194 -30.63 -26.11 -4.02
N THR A 195 -29.66 -26.97 -4.34
CA THR A 195 -28.26 -26.55 -4.53
C THR A 195 -28.12 -25.66 -5.75
N ALA A 196 -27.23 -24.67 -5.69
CA ALA A 196 -27.11 -23.60 -6.68
C ALA A 196 -26.06 -23.86 -7.77
N LEU A 197 -25.01 -24.65 -7.52
CA LEU A 197 -23.98 -24.93 -8.52
C LEU A 197 -24.42 -25.96 -9.58
N THR A 198 -25.08 -27.03 -9.16
CA THR A 198 -25.54 -28.09 -10.07
C THR A 198 -26.58 -27.54 -11.04
N GLY A 199 -26.26 -27.51 -12.33
CA GLY A 199 -27.09 -26.92 -13.39
C GLY A 199 -26.92 -25.41 -13.57
N SER A 200 -25.87 -24.81 -13.01
CA SER A 200 -25.55 -23.40 -13.24
C SER A 200 -24.87 -23.18 -14.60
N THR A 201 -25.00 -21.98 -15.16
CA THR A 201 -24.27 -21.61 -16.39
C THR A 201 -22.76 -21.63 -16.20
N GLU A 202 -22.29 -21.49 -14.96
CA GLU A 202 -20.86 -21.59 -14.63
C GLU A 202 -20.36 -23.03 -14.84
N GLU A 203 -21.08 -24.03 -14.33
CA GLU A 203 -20.79 -25.45 -14.59
C GLU A 203 -20.84 -25.78 -16.09
N GLU A 204 -21.76 -25.18 -16.85
CA GLU A 204 -21.90 -25.51 -18.27
C GLU A 204 -20.87 -24.84 -19.20
N GLN A 205 -20.37 -23.65 -18.86
CA GLN A 205 -19.67 -22.78 -19.82
C GLN A 205 -18.24 -22.38 -19.41
N PHE A 206 -17.81 -22.68 -18.18
CA PHE A 206 -16.53 -22.21 -17.63
C PHE A 206 -15.55 -23.35 -17.29
N HIS A 207 -15.71 -24.52 -17.92
CA HIS A 207 -14.79 -25.67 -17.84
C HIS A 207 -13.66 -25.63 -18.87
#